data_AF-A0A7J9B5J8-F1
#
_entry.id   AF-A0A7J9B5J8-F1
#
_cell.length_a   1.000
_cell.length_b   1.000
_cell.length_c   1.000
_cell.angle_alpha   90.00
_cell.angle_beta   90.00
_cell.angle_gamma   90.00
#
_symmetry.space_group_name_H-M   'P 1'
#
loop_
_entity.id
_entity.type
_entity.pdbx_description
1 polymer ?
#
loop_
_entity_poly.entity_id
_entity_poly.type
_entity_poly.pdbx_seq_one_letter_code
_entity_poly.pdbx_strand_id
1 'polypeptide(L)'
;MKRLAVGPMTTPRYKEWWVRRLNDNISKPSQGNSQSMEEHLRVVPSELEIIRQDFERRNAELEKKMEQMEEEKMNLRLDMDWEKIQSSGVKRFEKKRIRLMDGKGNSKSIEIEILQ
;
A
#
# COMPACT_ATOMS: atom_id res chain seq x y z
N MET A 1 68.73 -13.48 14.83
CA MET A 1 67.36 -13.41 15.37
C MET A 1 67.34 -14.02 16.77
N LYS A 2 66.79 -13.32 17.78
CA LYS A 2 66.69 -13.84 19.15
C LYS A 2 65.45 -14.73 19.26
N ARG A 3 65.61 -15.99 19.67
CA ARG A 3 64.49 -16.93 19.86
C ARG A 3 63.73 -16.54 21.12
N LEU A 4 62.46 -16.16 20.98
CA LEU A 4 61.53 -16.03 22.10
C LEU A 4 61.11 -17.44 22.52
N ALA A 5 61.53 -17.87 23.71
CA ALA A 5 61.06 -19.12 24.30
C ALA A 5 59.61 -18.91 24.77
N VAL A 6 58.66 -19.36 23.96
CA VAL A 6 57.25 -19.49 24.34
C VAL A 6 57.14 -20.72 25.22
N GLY A 7 57.21 -20.51 26.55
CA GLY A 7 56.83 -21.54 27.51
C GLY A 7 55.34 -21.90 27.37
N PRO A 8 54.90 -23.07 27.83
CA PRO A 8 53.48 -23.44 27.84
C PRO A 8 52.68 -22.35 28.57
N MET A 9 51.75 -21.70 27.87
CA MET A 9 50.85 -20.67 28.43
C MET A 9 49.76 -21.32 29.32
N THR A 10 50.11 -22.32 30.11
CA THR A 10 49.24 -22.79 31.19
C THR A 10 49.55 -21.91 32.39
N THR A 11 49.00 -20.70 32.42
CA THR A 11 49.10 -19.79 33.57
C THR A 11 48.42 -20.46 34.78
N PRO A 12 49.19 -21.03 35.74
CA PRO A 12 48.59 -21.66 36.92
C PRO A 12 47.75 -20.66 37.71
N ARG A 13 48.13 -19.38 37.66
CA ARG A 13 47.37 -18.23 38.16
C ARG A 13 45.93 -18.16 37.65
N TYR A 14 45.65 -18.47 36.39
CA TYR A 14 44.28 -18.41 35.86
C TYR A 14 43.43 -19.54 36.46
N LYS A 15 43.97 -20.76 36.55
CA LYS A 15 43.29 -21.89 37.17
C LYS A 15 43.03 -21.67 38.66
N GLU A 16 44.03 -21.17 39.38
CA GLU A 16 43.90 -20.82 40.80
C GLU A 16 42.86 -19.70 41.01
N TRP A 17 42.87 -18.67 40.17
CA TRP A 17 41.86 -17.61 40.18
C TRP A 17 40.44 -18.14 39.91
N TRP A 18 40.30 -19.07 38.97
CA TRP A 18 39.02 -19.69 38.61
C TRP A 18 38.45 -20.56 39.74
N VAL A 19 39.29 -21.41 40.35
CA VAL A 19 38.91 -22.26 41.49
C VAL A 19 38.50 -21.42 42.69
N ARG A 20 39.20 -20.29 42.93
CA ARG A 20 38.86 -19.34 44.01
C ARG A 20 37.48 -18.72 43.81
N ARG A 21 37.18 -18.25 42.60
CA ARG A 21 35.86 -17.69 42.24
C ARG A 21 34.70 -18.67 42.37
N LEU A 22 34.95 -19.96 42.12
CA LEU A 22 33.94 -21.02 42.26
C LEU A 22 33.56 -21.27 43.72
N ASN A 23 34.48 -20.98 44.65
CA ASN A 23 34.30 -21.12 46.09
C ASN A 23 33.74 -19.85 46.77
N ASP A 24 33.75 -18.70 46.08
CA ASP A 24 33.38 -17.39 46.63
C ASP A 24 31.86 -17.18 46.79
N ASN A 25 31.03 -18.24 46.72
CA ASN A 25 29.55 -18.17 46.79
C ASN A 25 28.92 -17.11 45.87
N ILE A 26 29.62 -16.72 44.79
CA ILE A 26 29.09 -15.80 43.80
C ILE A 26 27.91 -16.52 43.16
N SER A 27 26.71 -16.12 43.58
CA SER A 27 25.48 -16.68 43.03
C SER A 27 25.55 -16.51 41.52
N LYS A 28 25.37 -17.62 40.79
CA LYS A 28 25.08 -17.60 39.36
C LYS A 28 24.06 -16.46 39.14
N PRO A 29 24.34 -15.47 38.26
CA PRO A 29 23.49 -14.29 38.14
C PRO A 29 22.05 -14.75 38.05
N SER A 30 21.23 -14.32 39.00
CA SER A 30 19.87 -14.78 39.15
C SER A 30 19.18 -14.61 37.81
N GLN A 31 18.65 -15.71 37.28
CA GLN A 31 17.79 -15.74 36.10
C GLN A 31 16.42 -15.07 36.40
N GLY A 32 16.39 -14.05 37.26
CA GLY A 32 15.22 -13.26 37.66
C GLY A 32 14.99 -12.04 36.77
N ASN A 33 15.94 -11.73 35.88
CA ASN A 33 15.83 -10.68 34.88
C ASN A 33 15.81 -11.31 33.49
N SER A 34 15.16 -12.47 33.32
CA SER A 34 14.99 -13.12 32.03
C SER A 34 13.94 -12.39 31.18
N GLN A 35 14.08 -11.08 31.02
CA GLN A 35 13.77 -10.52 29.72
C GLN A 35 14.63 -11.33 28.75
N SER A 36 13.99 -12.02 27.81
CA SER A 36 14.73 -12.85 26.86
C SER A 36 15.80 -11.96 26.22
N MET A 37 16.96 -12.53 25.91
CA MET A 37 18.01 -11.78 25.19
C MET A 37 17.41 -11.05 23.97
N GLU A 38 16.37 -11.63 23.37
CA GLU A 38 15.55 -11.09 22.28
C GLU A 38 14.79 -9.79 22.64
N GLU A 39 14.25 -9.66 23.85
CA GLU A 39 13.58 -8.44 24.33
C GLU A 39 14.58 -7.31 24.61
N HIS A 40 15.80 -7.65 25.08
CA HIS A 40 16.92 -6.71 25.21
C HIS A 40 17.58 -6.35 23.86
N LEU A 41 17.46 -7.24 22.87
CA LEU A 41 17.94 -7.06 21.50
C LEU A 41 16.84 -6.54 20.57
N ARG A 42 15.75 -5.96 21.10
CA ARG A 42 14.69 -5.37 20.29
C ARG A 42 15.32 -4.36 19.33
N VAL A 43 15.51 -4.79 18.08
CA VAL A 43 16.25 -4.04 17.07
C VAL A 43 15.44 -2.81 16.78
N VAL A 44 15.90 -1.66 17.29
CA VAL A 44 15.32 -0.37 16.90
C VAL A 44 15.55 -0.27 15.39
N PRO A 45 14.47 -0.16 14.59
CA PRO A 45 14.61 0.01 13.16
C PRO A 45 15.49 1.23 12.91
N SER A 46 16.44 1.11 11.99
CA SER A 46 17.26 2.26 11.61
C SER A 46 16.35 3.38 11.08
N GLU A 47 16.80 4.63 11.20
CA GLU A 47 16.07 5.78 10.65
C GLU A 47 15.74 5.58 9.16
N LEU A 48 16.65 4.95 8.40
CA LEU A 48 16.44 4.60 6.99
C LEU A 48 15.33 3.57 6.78
N GLU A 49 15.20 2.60 7.68
CA GLU A 49 14.14 1.59 7.59
C GLU A 49 12.76 2.18 7.89
N ILE A 50 12.69 3.10 8.85
CA ILE A 50 11.47 3.87 9.14
C ILE A 50 11.08 4.72 7.92
N ILE A 51 12.04 5.45 7.34
CA ILE A 51 11.81 6.27 6.14
C ILE A 51 11.37 5.40 4.96
N ARG A 52 11.96 4.21 4.77
CA ARG A 52 11.57 3.28 3.70
C ARG A 52 10.12 2.82 3.86
N GLN A 53 9.73 2.39 5.05
CA GLN A 53 8.35 1.96 5.32
C GLN A 53 7.34 3.08 5.12
N ASP A 54 7.68 4.31 5.55
CA ASP A 54 6.85 5.48 5.34
C ASP A 54 6.68 5.82 3.85
N PHE A 55 7.75 5.65 3.07
CA PHE A 55 7.72 5.84 1.62
C PHE A 55 6.84 4.79 0.94
N GLU A 56 7.02 3.51 1.27
CA GLU A 56 6.19 2.41 0.75
C GLU A 56 4.71 2.63 1.06
N ARG A 57 4.38 3.05 2.29
CA ARG A 57 3.00 3.36 2.70
C ARG A 57 2.40 4.50 1.88
N ARG A 58 3.13 5.61 1.71
CA ARG A 58 2.67 6.74 0.90
C ARG A 58 2.51 6.36 -0.57
N ASN A 59 3.40 5.52 -1.09
CA ASN A 59 3.34 5.09 -2.48
C ASN A 59 2.08 4.24 -2.74
N ALA A 60 1.77 3.31 -1.84
CA ALA A 60 0.53 2.51 -1.92
C ALA A 60 -0.75 3.38 -1.85
N GLU A 61 -0.75 4.42 -1.01
CA GLU A 61 -1.88 5.36 -0.94
C GLU A 61 -2.04 6.15 -2.25
N LEU A 62 -0.93 6.58 -2.85
CA LEU A 62 -0.93 7.29 -4.14
C LEU A 62 -1.40 6.40 -5.28
N GLU A 63 -0.95 5.15 -5.31
CA GLU A 63 -1.37 4.16 -6.32
C GLU A 63 -2.89 3.94 -6.28
N LYS A 64 -3.46 3.76 -5.08
CA LYS A 64 -4.91 3.65 -4.90
C LYS A 64 -5.66 4.91 -5.35
N LYS A 65 -5.14 6.10 -5.05
CA LYS A 65 -5.73 7.37 -5.52
C LYS A 65 -5.66 7.50 -7.04
N MET A 66 -4.58 7.05 -7.67
CA MET A 66 -4.47 7.00 -9.13
C MET A 66 -5.51 6.08 -9.75
N GLU A 67 -5.67 4.87 -9.22
CA GLU A 67 -6.67 3.92 -9.70
C GLU A 67 -8.09 4.49 -9.61
N GLN A 68 -8.44 5.10 -8.47
CA GLN A 68 -9.74 5.77 -8.28
C GLN A 68 -9.96 6.90 -9.30
N MET A 69 -8.95 7.74 -9.53
CA MET A 69 -9.05 8.82 -10.52
C MET A 69 -9.20 8.30 -11.95
N GLU A 70 -8.55 7.19 -12.29
CA GLU A 70 -8.71 6.55 -13.60
C GLU A 70 -10.13 5.99 -13.79
N GLU A 71 -10.70 5.38 -12.76
CA GLU A 71 -12.08 4.91 -12.76
C GLU A 71 -13.08 6.08 -12.90
N GLU A 72 -12.95 7.13 -12.10
CA GLU A 72 -13.78 8.33 -12.17
C GLU A 72 -13.71 8.98 -13.57
N LYS A 73 -12.51 9.06 -14.16
CA LYS A 73 -12.32 9.57 -15.52
C LYS A 73 -13.03 8.72 -16.57
N MET A 74 -13.03 7.40 -16.42
CA MET A 74 -13.74 6.50 -17.34
C MET A 74 -15.25 6.66 -17.22
N ASN A 75 -15.77 6.78 -16.00
CA ASN A 75 -17.20 7.02 -15.76
C ASN A 75 -17.66 8.35 -16.38
N LEU A 76 -16.91 9.44 -16.17
CA LEU A 76 -17.22 10.73 -16.77
C LEU A 76 -17.21 10.71 -18.31
N ARG A 77 -16.36 9.89 -18.92
CA ARG A 77 -16.36 9.69 -20.38
C ARG A 77 -17.64 9.00 -20.84
N LEU A 78 -18.09 7.97 -20.12
CA LEU A 78 -19.35 7.29 -20.42
C LEU A 78 -20.55 8.22 -20.30
N ASP A 79 -20.59 9.06 -19.27
CA ASP A 79 -21.65 10.04 -19.07
C ASP A 79 -21.71 11.06 -20.21
N MET A 80 -20.54 11.56 -20.65
CA MET A 80 -20.44 12.49 -21.76
C MET A 80 -20.90 11.85 -23.09
N ASP A 81 -20.52 10.60 -23.33
CA ASP A 81 -20.96 9.85 -24.51
C ASP A 81 -22.47 9.58 -24.48
N TRP A 82 -23.02 9.26 -23.31
CA TRP A 82 -24.47 9.11 -23.11
C TRP A 82 -25.22 10.40 -23.42
N GLU A 83 -24.79 11.53 -22.87
CA GLU A 83 -25.39 12.85 -23.13
C GLU A 83 -25.33 13.22 -24.62
N LYS A 84 -24.20 12.91 -25.27
CA LYS A 84 -24.03 13.10 -26.71
C LYS A 84 -25.00 12.24 -27.52
N ILE A 85 -25.21 10.98 -27.14
CA ILE A 85 -26.19 10.11 -27.79
C ILE A 85 -27.60 10.67 -27.61
N GLN A 86 -27.98 11.05 -26.39
CA GLN A 86 -29.29 11.63 -26.08
C GLN A 86 -29.57 12.88 -26.91
N SER A 87 -28.66 13.86 -26.89
CA SER A 87 -28.79 15.10 -27.67
C SER A 87 -28.85 14.84 -29.18
N SER A 88 -28.06 13.89 -29.69
CA SER A 88 -28.11 13.48 -31.11
C SER A 88 -29.43 12.79 -31.48
N GLY A 89 -30.01 12.01 -30.56
CA GLY A 89 -31.29 11.34 -30.72
C GLY A 89 -32.41 12.36 -30.84
N VAL A 90 -32.49 13.29 -29.89
CA VAL A 90 -33.48 14.39 -29.89
C VAL A 90 -33.42 15.19 -31.20
N LYS A 91 -32.21 15.58 -31.63
CA LYS A 91 -32.03 16.29 -32.92
C LYS A 91 -32.51 15.47 -34.12
N ARG A 92 -32.29 14.14 -34.10
CA ARG A 92 -32.76 13.24 -35.17
C ARG A 92 -34.29 13.14 -35.20
N PHE A 93 -34.94 13.03 -34.05
CA PHE A 93 -36.40 13.01 -33.95
C PHE A 93 -37.01 14.31 -34.41
N GLU A 94 -36.46 15.45 -33.99
CA GLU A 94 -36.94 16.77 -34.40
C GLU A 94 -36.83 16.96 -35.92
N LYS A 95 -35.69 16.59 -36.51
CA LYS A 95 -35.50 16.61 -37.97
C LYS A 95 -36.45 15.66 -38.72
N LYS A 96 -36.90 14.57 -38.09
CA LYS A 96 -37.89 13.66 -38.68
C LYS A 96 -39.29 14.27 -38.61
N ARG A 97 -39.64 14.88 -37.48
CA ARG A 97 -40.90 15.59 -37.26
C ARG A 97 -41.10 16.73 -38.25
N ILE A 98 -40.08 17.57 -38.44
CA ILE A 98 -40.10 18.67 -39.42
C ILE A 98 -40.34 18.13 -40.84
N ARG A 99 -39.59 17.10 -41.26
CA ARG A 99 -39.78 16.47 -42.60
C ARG A 99 -41.17 15.89 -42.82
N LEU A 100 -41.82 15.38 -41.76
CA LEU A 100 -43.19 14.88 -41.82
C LEU A 100 -44.21 16.02 -41.92
N MET A 101 -43.97 17.14 -41.23
CA MET A 101 -44.82 18.33 -41.34
C MET A 101 -44.68 19.04 -42.69
N ASP A 102 -43.49 19.06 -43.26
CA ASP A 102 -43.22 19.61 -44.61
C ASP A 102 -43.72 18.66 -45.72
N GLY A 103 -43.89 17.38 -45.41
CA GLY A 103 -44.30 16.30 -46.30
C GLY A 103 -45.79 16.01 -46.26
N LYS A 104 -46.60 16.84 -46.92
CA LYS A 104 -48.04 16.71 -47.27
C LYS A 104 -49.06 16.96 -46.15
N GLY A 105 -49.94 17.91 -46.44
CA GLY A 105 -51.23 18.05 -45.78
C GLY A 105 -52.07 16.78 -45.88
N ASN A 106 -52.57 16.34 -44.74
CA ASN A 106 -54.00 16.15 -44.51
C ASN A 106 -54.21 15.98 -43.00
N SER A 107 -54.80 17.00 -42.40
CA SER A 107 -54.88 17.25 -40.95
C SER A 107 -55.75 16.27 -40.15
N LYS A 108 -56.12 15.11 -40.71
CA LYS A 108 -57.09 14.18 -40.10
C LYS A 108 -56.49 12.88 -39.56
N SER A 109 -55.24 12.55 -39.87
CA SER A 109 -54.61 11.30 -39.39
C SER A 109 -53.79 11.47 -38.10
N ILE A 110 -53.53 12.70 -37.67
CA ILE A 110 -52.57 12.99 -36.58
C ILE A 110 -53.14 12.67 -35.20
N GLU A 111 -54.46 12.65 -35.01
CA GLU A 111 -55.06 12.36 -33.69
C GLU A 111 -55.10 10.87 -33.31
N ILE A 112 -54.96 9.95 -34.27
CA ILE A 112 -55.19 8.51 -33.99
C ILE A 112 -53.90 7.79 -33.52
N GLU A 113 -52.71 8.26 -33.90
CA GLU A 113 -51.45 7.51 -33.67
C GLU A 113 -50.71 7.90 -32.37
N ILE A 114 -51.23 8.87 -31.60
CA ILE A 114 -50.61 9.31 -30.33
C ILE A 114 -51.17 8.52 -29.12
N LEU A 115 -52.19 7.66 -29.30
CA LEU A 115 -52.90 6.96 -28.22
C LEU A 115 -52.76 5.40 -28.23
N GLN A 116 -51.85 4.82 -29.02
CA GLN A 116 -51.50 3.39 -28.96
C GLN A 116 -50.01 3.19 -28.71
#